data_AF-L9UBY5-F1
#
_entry.id   AF-L9UBY5-F1
#
_cell.length_a   1.000
_cell.length_b   1.000
_cell.length_c   1.000
_cell.angle_alpha   90.00
_cell.angle_beta   90.00
_cell.angle_gamma   90.00
#
_symmetry.space_group_name_H-M   'P 1'
#
loop_
_entity.id
_entity.type
_entity.pdbx_description
1 polymer ?
#
loop_
_entity_poly.entity_id
_entity_poly.type
_entity_poly.pdbx_seq_one_letter_code
_entity_poly.pdbx_strand_id
1 'polypeptide(L)'
;MKLTDAATIAGGIAAVLAILASVYAFYKRSFKKGRISSEANIAFQRKSDSYNKIYAPLRVELTNTRFVTYSSIGYPRFRQRFAHAFSEFNDKKHYKAKFMSFFKAISDKGESVSIECDTQFPSDKIKSIIELNPQYADKDLIDKVHELEVMAATPWDHDEDEIVEFQYHLANHIYAKYDSLHEELHNNAN
;
A
#
# COMPACT_ATOMS: atom_id res chain seq x y z
N MET A 1 45.52 -62.72 -19.18
CA MET A 1 45.34 -61.73 -18.10
C MET A 1 43.99 -61.04 -18.29
N LYS A 2 43.32 -60.78 -17.18
CA LYS A 2 41.86 -60.71 -17.02
C LYS A 2 41.27 -59.38 -17.51
N LEU A 3 40.53 -59.40 -18.62
CA LEU A 3 39.59 -58.32 -18.99
C LEU A 3 38.49 -58.12 -17.94
N THR A 4 38.24 -59.14 -17.12
CA THR A 4 37.31 -59.11 -15.98
C THR A 4 37.75 -58.18 -14.84
N ASP A 5 39.04 -58.03 -14.55
CA ASP A 5 39.49 -57.19 -13.44
C ASP A 5 39.30 -55.69 -13.74
N ALA A 6 39.60 -55.25 -14.96
CA ALA A 6 39.46 -53.85 -15.37
C ALA A 6 37.99 -53.41 -15.46
N ALA A 7 37.10 -54.27 -15.97
CA ALA A 7 35.66 -53.99 -16.05
C ALA A 7 35.01 -53.93 -14.66
N THR A 8 35.46 -54.76 -13.71
CA THR A 8 34.94 -54.77 -12.34
C THR A 8 35.37 -53.51 -11.58
N ILE A 9 36.62 -53.07 -11.76
CA ILE A 9 37.13 -51.80 -11.20
C ILE A 9 36.39 -50.61 -11.81
N ALA A 10 36.21 -50.58 -13.13
CA ALA A 10 35.48 -49.50 -13.81
C ALA A 10 34.00 -49.45 -13.38
N GLY A 11 33.34 -50.59 -13.21
CA GLY A 11 31.97 -50.68 -12.71
C GLY A 11 31.83 -50.16 -11.27
N GLY A 12 32.80 -50.48 -10.40
CA GLY A 12 32.85 -49.96 -9.03
C GLY A 12 32.99 -48.43 -8.99
N ILE A 13 33.88 -47.87 -9.80
CA ILE A 13 34.06 -46.40 -9.91
C ILE A 13 32.78 -45.74 -10.43
N ALA A 14 32.15 -46.30 -11.47
CA ALA A 14 30.89 -45.78 -12.01
C ALA A 14 29.76 -45.81 -10.97
N ALA A 15 29.66 -46.86 -10.16
CA ALA A 15 28.68 -46.96 -9.09
C ALA A 15 28.90 -45.89 -8.01
N VAL A 16 30.14 -45.65 -7.59
CA VAL A 16 30.47 -44.59 -6.63
C VAL A 16 30.13 -43.20 -7.19
N LEU A 17 30.47 -42.93 -8.45
CA LEU A 17 30.13 -41.66 -9.10
C LEU A 17 28.62 -41.47 -9.24
N ALA A 18 27.86 -42.53 -9.56
CA ALA A 18 26.40 -42.48 -9.63
C ALA A 18 25.77 -42.19 -8.25
N ILE A 19 26.29 -42.79 -7.18
CA ILE A 19 25.85 -42.52 -5.81
C ILE A 19 26.17 -41.07 -5.44
N LEU A 20 27.38 -40.58 -5.70
CA LEU A 20 27.74 -39.19 -5.42
C LEU A 20 26.89 -38.19 -6.22
N ALA A 21 26.64 -38.47 -7.50
CA ALA A 21 25.79 -37.62 -8.36
C ALA A 21 24.33 -37.60 -7.87
N SER A 22 23.79 -38.74 -7.44
CA SER A 22 22.42 -38.82 -6.92
C SER A 22 22.27 -38.14 -5.56
N VAL A 23 23.24 -38.28 -4.65
CA VAL A 23 23.29 -37.54 -3.38
C VAL A 23 23.38 -36.03 -3.62
N TYR A 24 24.25 -35.60 -4.54
CA TYR A 24 24.38 -34.19 -4.90
C TYR A 24 23.09 -33.62 -5.50
N ALA A 25 22.45 -34.36 -6.42
CA ALA A 25 21.19 -33.95 -7.02
C ALA A 25 20.06 -33.86 -5.98
N PHE A 26 20.01 -34.81 -5.04
CA PHE A 26 19.06 -34.78 -3.92
C PHE A 26 19.29 -33.58 -3.01
N TYR A 27 20.55 -33.32 -2.62
CA TYR A 27 20.91 -32.16 -1.81
C TYR A 27 20.50 -30.85 -2.49
N LYS A 28 20.82 -30.68 -3.77
CA LYS A 28 20.45 -29.48 -4.55
C LYS A 28 18.94 -29.28 -4.60
N ARG A 29 18.17 -30.37 -4.78
CA ARG A 29 16.70 -30.32 -4.81
C ARG A 29 16.12 -29.96 -3.45
N SER A 30 16.61 -30.57 -2.38
CA SER A 30 16.17 -30.32 -1.00
C SER A 30 16.52 -28.90 -0.56
N PHE A 31 17.71 -28.41 -0.87
CA PHE A 31 18.12 -27.04 -0.59
C PHE A 31 17.24 -26.03 -1.33
N LYS A 32 16.97 -26.25 -2.63
CA LYS A 32 16.08 -25.36 -3.40
C LYS A 32 14.66 -25.33 -2.82
N LYS A 33 14.10 -26.49 -2.45
CA LYS A 33 12.79 -26.57 -1.80
C LYS A 33 12.77 -25.87 -0.44
N GLY A 34 13.77 -26.13 0.40
CA GLY A 34 13.90 -25.52 1.72
C GLY A 34 14.04 -24.00 1.64
N ARG A 35 14.80 -23.50 0.66
CA ARG A 35 14.95 -22.06 0.42
C ARG A 35 13.62 -21.40 0.05
N ILE A 36 12.88 -21.98 -0.90
CA ILE A 36 11.56 -21.45 -1.32
C ILE A 36 10.59 -21.44 -0.13
N SER A 37 10.54 -22.53 0.65
CA SER A 37 9.68 -22.60 1.83
C SER A 37 10.09 -21.61 2.92
N SER A 38 11.38 -21.40 3.13
CA SER A 38 11.91 -20.44 4.10
C SER A 38 11.60 -19.01 3.67
N GLU A 39 11.81 -18.67 2.39
CA GLU A 39 11.46 -17.36 1.83
C GLU A 39 9.96 -17.08 1.98
N ALA A 40 9.10 -18.06 1.71
CA ALA A 40 7.65 -17.94 1.91
C ALA A 40 7.29 -17.75 3.40
N ASN A 41 7.90 -18.51 4.30
CA ASN A 41 7.67 -18.38 5.75
C ASN A 41 8.12 -17.02 6.28
N ILE A 42 9.27 -16.51 5.84
CA ILE A 42 9.77 -15.18 6.22
C ILE A 42 8.82 -14.09 5.71
N ALA A 43 8.35 -14.21 4.47
CA ALA A 43 7.40 -13.26 3.91
C ALA A 43 6.07 -13.27 4.68
N PHE A 44 5.55 -14.45 5.02
CA PHE A 44 4.35 -14.60 5.84
C PHE A 44 4.54 -14.01 7.24
N GLN A 45 5.65 -14.32 7.91
CA GLN A 45 5.96 -13.77 9.23
C GLN A 45 6.06 -12.24 9.20
N ARG A 46 6.68 -11.66 8.17
CA ARG A 46 6.73 -10.20 8.01
C ARG A 46 5.35 -9.58 7.83
N LYS A 47 4.47 -10.21 7.04
CA LYS A 47 3.08 -9.75 6.88
C LYS A 47 2.29 -9.85 8.19
N SER A 48 2.44 -10.96 8.89
CA SER A 48 1.82 -11.17 10.21
C SER A 48 2.32 -10.16 11.23
N ASP A 49 3.63 -9.89 11.26
CA ASP A 49 4.22 -8.87 12.12
C ASP A 49 3.71 -7.47 11.77
N SER A 50 3.66 -7.12 10.48
CA SER A 50 3.13 -5.83 10.01
C SER A 50 1.65 -5.65 10.41
N TYR A 51 0.83 -6.69 10.23
CA TYR A 51 -0.55 -6.68 10.69
C TYR A 51 -0.66 -6.50 12.20
N ASN A 52 0.00 -7.35 12.99
CA ASN A 52 -0.16 -7.38 14.45
C ASN A 52 0.48 -6.19 15.17
N LYS A 53 1.62 -5.69 14.67
CA LYS A 53 2.41 -4.65 15.33
C LYS A 53 2.13 -3.24 14.82
N ILE A 54 1.63 -3.10 13.59
CA ILE A 54 1.35 -1.80 12.96
C ILE A 54 -0.15 -1.62 12.73
N TYR A 55 -0.74 -2.36 11.78
CA TYR A 55 -2.09 -2.00 11.31
C TYR A 55 -3.21 -2.35 12.28
N ALA A 56 -3.11 -3.43 13.04
CA ALA A 56 -4.09 -3.77 14.07
C ALA A 56 -4.16 -2.71 15.17
N PRO A 57 -3.05 -2.29 15.81
CA PRO A 57 -3.10 -1.21 16.80
C PRO A 57 -3.51 0.14 16.18
N LEU A 58 -3.07 0.46 14.96
CA LEU A 58 -3.51 1.68 14.27
C LEU A 58 -5.03 1.70 14.04
N ARG A 59 -5.61 0.56 13.63
CA ARG A 59 -7.07 0.45 13.47
C ARG A 59 -7.80 0.66 14.78
N VAL A 60 -7.28 0.13 15.89
CA VAL A 60 -7.86 0.32 17.22
C VAL A 60 -7.88 1.80 17.59
N GLU A 61 -6.80 2.54 17.36
CA GLU A 61 -6.78 3.98 17.66
C GLU A 61 -7.78 4.76 16.81
N LEU A 62 -8.01 4.35 15.56
CA LEU A 62 -8.98 4.98 14.67
C LEU A 62 -10.45 4.62 14.95
N THR A 63 -10.74 3.62 15.80
CA THR A 63 -12.15 3.23 16.08
C THR A 63 -12.98 4.33 16.73
N ASN A 64 -12.32 5.24 17.46
CA ASN A 64 -12.98 6.39 18.08
C ASN A 64 -13.00 7.63 17.17
N THR A 65 -12.37 7.55 16.00
CA THR A 65 -12.29 8.65 15.05
C THR A 65 -13.45 8.56 14.06
N ARG A 66 -14.25 9.63 13.97
CA ARG A 66 -15.38 9.71 13.04
C ARG A 66 -15.16 10.82 12.02
N PHE A 67 -15.12 10.44 10.76
CA PHE A 67 -15.14 11.35 9.63
C PHE A 67 -16.54 11.39 9.04
N VAL A 68 -17.06 12.59 8.83
CA VAL A 68 -18.28 12.86 8.10
C VAL A 68 -17.91 13.52 6.78
N THR A 69 -18.36 12.95 5.67
CA THR A 69 -18.11 13.49 4.35
C THR A 69 -19.39 14.12 3.82
N TYR A 70 -19.32 15.39 3.45
CA TYR A 70 -20.42 16.10 2.80
C TYR A 70 -20.04 16.34 1.35
N SER A 71 -20.79 15.74 0.44
CA SER A 71 -20.66 16.06 -0.98
C SER A 71 -21.63 17.19 -1.32
N SER A 72 -21.11 18.32 -1.80
CA SER A 72 -21.92 19.33 -2.46
C SER A 72 -21.70 19.26 -3.96
N ILE A 73 -22.78 19.33 -4.73
CA ILE A 73 -22.72 19.42 -6.19
C ILE A 73 -23.04 20.87 -6.54
N GLY A 74 -22.01 21.65 -6.89
CA GLY A 74 -22.16 23.06 -7.25
C GLY A 74 -22.95 23.27 -8.54
N TYR A 75 -22.83 22.36 -9.52
CA TYR A 75 -23.47 22.49 -10.83
C TYR A 75 -24.23 21.21 -11.22
N PRO A 76 -25.36 20.88 -10.56
CA PRO A 76 -26.08 19.64 -10.80
C PRO A 76 -26.71 19.60 -12.21
N ARG A 77 -27.08 20.75 -12.78
CA ARG A 77 -27.74 20.83 -14.09
C ARG A 77 -26.78 21.19 -15.21
N PHE A 78 -26.93 20.57 -16.38
CA PHE A 78 -26.14 20.87 -17.59
C PHE A 78 -26.14 22.37 -17.96
N ARG A 79 -27.27 23.07 -17.77
CA ARG A 79 -27.36 24.52 -18.01
C ARG A 79 -26.45 25.34 -17.09
N GLN A 80 -26.28 24.93 -15.84
CA GLN A 80 -25.40 25.60 -14.89
C GLN A 80 -23.92 25.33 -15.23
N ARG A 81 -23.59 24.09 -15.59
CA ARG A 81 -22.24 23.73 -16.09
C ARG A 81 -21.88 24.48 -17.36
N PHE A 82 -22.82 24.61 -18.28
CA PHE A 82 -22.62 25.37 -19.51
C PHE A 82 -22.43 26.87 -19.22
N ALA A 83 -23.21 27.44 -18.30
CA ALA A 83 -23.05 28.84 -17.88
C ALA A 83 -21.67 29.08 -17.23
N HIS A 84 -21.23 28.18 -16.34
CA HIS A 84 -19.92 28.22 -15.71
C HIS A 84 -18.76 28.06 -16.72
N ALA A 85 -18.89 27.11 -17.64
CA ALA A 85 -17.92 26.92 -18.71
C ALA A 85 -17.85 28.13 -19.64
N PHE A 86 -18.99 28.76 -19.94
CA PHE A 86 -19.04 29.96 -20.75
C PHE A 86 -18.37 31.17 -20.06
N SER A 87 -18.51 31.31 -18.74
CA SER A 87 -17.72 32.31 -17.99
C SER A 87 -16.22 32.01 -18.08
N GLU A 88 -15.78 30.76 -17.85
CA GLU A 88 -14.36 30.40 -17.96
C GLU A 88 -13.79 30.61 -19.38
N PHE A 89 -14.62 30.41 -20.42
CA PHE A 89 -14.23 30.65 -21.81
C PHE A 89 -14.00 32.14 -22.12
N ASN A 90 -14.75 33.04 -21.48
CA ASN A 90 -14.57 34.48 -21.66
C ASN A 90 -13.34 35.03 -20.94
N ASP A 91 -12.97 34.45 -19.80
CA ASP A 91 -11.90 34.98 -18.95
C ASP A 91 -10.47 34.65 -19.43
N LYS A 92 -10.28 33.62 -20.26
CA LYS A 92 -8.94 33.22 -20.74
C LYS A 92 -8.52 33.98 -22.00
N LYS A 93 -7.26 34.43 -22.11
CA LYS A 93 -6.78 35.20 -23.28
C LYS A 93 -6.52 34.36 -24.55
N HIS A 94 -6.17 33.08 -24.42
CA HIS A 94 -5.69 32.25 -25.54
C HIS A 94 -6.72 31.22 -26.00
N TYR A 95 -7.00 31.15 -27.30
CA TYR A 95 -8.02 30.25 -27.89
C TYR A 95 -7.84 28.77 -27.50
N LYS A 96 -6.62 28.24 -27.51
CA LYS A 96 -6.36 26.85 -27.12
C LYS A 96 -6.69 26.58 -25.65
N ALA A 97 -6.35 27.52 -24.77
CA ALA A 97 -6.67 27.43 -23.35
C ALA A 97 -8.18 27.57 -23.10
N LYS A 98 -8.88 28.43 -23.86
CA LYS A 98 -10.33 28.62 -23.79
C LYS A 98 -11.10 27.33 -24.09
N PHE A 99 -10.76 26.62 -25.16
CA PHE A 99 -11.45 25.38 -25.49
C PHE A 99 -11.18 24.28 -24.47
N MET A 100 -9.93 24.13 -24.02
CA MET A 100 -9.60 23.16 -22.98
C MET A 100 -10.31 23.44 -21.65
N SER A 101 -10.35 24.71 -21.20
CA SER A 101 -11.04 25.09 -19.97
C SER A 101 -12.55 24.93 -20.10
N PHE A 102 -13.13 25.27 -21.25
CA PHE A 102 -14.56 25.08 -21.50
C PHE A 102 -15.00 23.62 -21.43
N PHE A 103 -14.27 22.71 -22.10
CA PHE A 103 -14.59 21.28 -22.02
C PHE A 103 -14.37 20.74 -20.60
N LYS A 104 -13.32 21.18 -19.92
CA LYS A 104 -13.05 20.82 -18.52
C LYS A 104 -14.19 21.28 -17.61
N ALA A 105 -14.62 22.53 -17.70
CA ALA A 105 -15.68 23.12 -16.90
C ALA A 105 -17.10 22.58 -17.22
N ILE A 106 -17.36 22.12 -18.45
CA ILE A 106 -18.61 21.41 -18.78
C ILE A 106 -18.65 20.02 -18.13
N SER A 107 -17.51 19.34 -18.13
CA SER A 107 -17.38 18.01 -17.50
C SER A 107 -17.32 18.10 -15.98
N ASP A 108 -16.93 19.26 -15.44
CA ASP A 108 -16.87 19.55 -14.03
C ASP A 108 -18.28 19.68 -13.46
N LYS A 109 -18.60 18.82 -12.51
CA LYS A 109 -19.88 18.84 -11.81
C LYS A 109 -19.88 19.81 -10.62
N GLY A 110 -18.72 20.40 -10.31
CA GLY A 110 -18.49 21.13 -9.08
C GLY A 110 -18.72 20.22 -7.87
N GLU A 111 -18.31 18.95 -7.97
CA GLU A 111 -18.36 18.02 -6.84
C GLU A 111 -17.26 18.45 -5.86
N SER A 112 -17.63 19.13 -4.78
CA SER A 112 -16.75 19.35 -3.64
C SER A 112 -17.13 18.38 -2.54
N VAL A 113 -16.15 17.64 -2.03
CA VAL A 113 -16.32 16.83 -0.83
C VAL A 113 -15.65 17.60 0.29
N SER A 114 -16.44 18.16 1.21
CA SER A 114 -15.90 18.63 2.48
C SER A 114 -15.87 17.47 3.45
N ILE A 115 -14.79 17.35 4.19
CA ILE A 115 -14.59 16.29 5.17
C ILE A 115 -14.50 16.98 6.52
N GLU A 116 -15.39 16.62 7.43
CA GLU A 116 -15.34 17.05 8.82
C GLU A 116 -14.91 15.85 9.67
N CYS A 117 -14.10 16.11 10.69
CA CYS A 117 -13.75 15.11 11.70
C CYS A 117 -14.43 15.50 13.00
N ASP A 118 -15.44 14.73 13.42
CA ASP A 118 -16.25 15.01 14.62
C ASP A 118 -15.44 14.85 15.93
N THR A 119 -14.24 14.28 15.81
CA THR A 119 -13.42 13.81 16.92
C THR A 119 -11.97 14.18 16.69
N GLN A 120 -11.17 14.28 17.76
CA GLN A 120 -9.75 14.55 17.61
C GLN A 120 -9.04 13.36 16.92
N PHE A 121 -8.33 13.64 15.82
CA PHE A 121 -7.54 12.64 15.12
C PHE A 121 -6.30 12.24 15.96
N PRO A 122 -6.02 10.94 16.17
CA PRO A 122 -4.97 10.48 17.08
C PRO A 122 -3.56 10.49 16.45
N SER A 123 -3.11 11.62 15.89
CA SER A 123 -1.81 11.76 15.19
C SER A 123 -0.63 11.26 16.03
N ASP A 124 -0.53 11.69 17.29
CA ASP A 124 0.59 11.35 18.18
C ASP A 124 0.66 9.85 18.47
N LYS A 125 -0.52 9.22 18.62
CA LYS A 125 -0.58 7.78 18.87
C LYS A 125 -0.20 6.98 17.63
N ILE A 126 -0.70 7.39 16.46
CA ILE A 126 -0.33 6.79 15.17
C ILE A 126 1.19 6.84 14.98
N LYS A 127 1.79 8.02 15.21
CA LYS A 127 3.24 8.20 15.19
C LYS A 127 3.94 7.23 16.14
N SER A 128 3.52 7.18 17.41
CA SER A 128 4.16 6.33 18.42
C SER A 128 4.14 4.84 18.04
N ILE A 129 3.06 4.35 17.42
CA ILE A 129 2.94 2.96 16.98
C ILE A 129 3.95 2.66 15.86
N ILE A 130 4.11 3.58 14.92
CA ILE A 130 5.05 3.44 13.79
C ILE A 130 6.49 3.52 14.27
N GLU A 131 6.81 4.46 15.16
CA GLU A 131 8.16 4.62 15.73
C GLU A 131 8.63 3.42 16.54
N LEU A 132 7.71 2.68 17.17
CA LEU A 132 8.04 1.44 17.88
C LEU A 132 8.46 0.29 16.95
N ASN A 133 7.97 0.28 15.71
CA ASN A 133 8.12 -0.84 14.79
C ASN A 133 8.35 -0.40 13.32
N PRO A 134 9.25 0.55 13.03
CA PRO A 134 9.36 1.20 11.71
C PRO A 134 9.71 0.23 10.59
N GLN A 135 10.44 -0.85 10.89
CA GLN A 135 10.83 -1.89 9.94
C GLN A 135 9.65 -2.69 9.37
N TYR A 136 8.48 -2.60 9.99
CA TYR A 136 7.26 -3.30 9.58
C TYR A 136 6.21 -2.38 8.96
N ALA A 137 6.41 -1.06 9.03
CA ALA A 137 5.57 -0.07 8.36
C ALA A 137 5.93 0.02 6.87
N ASP A 138 4.94 0.15 6.01
CA ASP A 138 5.17 0.42 4.60
C ASP A 138 5.60 1.87 4.38
N LYS A 139 6.36 2.10 3.30
CA LYS A 139 6.86 3.43 2.98
C LYS A 139 5.74 4.46 2.82
N ASP A 140 4.62 4.09 2.18
CA ASP A 140 3.50 5.00 1.94
C ASP A 140 2.84 5.46 3.25
N LEU A 141 2.73 4.58 4.25
CA LEU A 141 2.28 4.97 5.60
C LEU A 141 3.26 5.92 6.29
N ILE A 142 4.57 5.65 6.21
CA ILE A 142 5.60 6.52 6.82
C ILE A 142 5.57 7.90 6.16
N ASP A 143 5.54 7.95 4.83
CA ASP A 143 5.53 9.18 4.05
C ASP A 143 4.28 10.02 4.41
N LYS A 144 3.10 9.39 4.49
CA LYS A 144 1.86 10.07 4.88
C LYS A 144 1.90 10.60 6.31
N VAL A 145 2.38 9.81 7.26
CA VAL A 145 2.47 10.28 8.66
C VAL A 145 3.44 11.44 8.78
N HIS A 146 4.58 11.38 8.07
CA HIS A 146 5.53 12.48 8.03
C HIS A 146 4.93 13.74 7.40
N GLU A 147 4.19 13.61 6.31
CA GLU A 147 3.52 14.73 5.65
C GLU A 147 2.48 15.39 6.56
N LEU A 148 1.68 14.60 7.29
CA LEU A 148 0.75 15.11 8.28
C LEU A 148 1.46 15.87 9.42
N GLU A 149 2.63 15.40 9.85
CA GLU A 149 3.44 16.12 10.86
C GLU A 149 3.97 17.46 10.33
N VAL A 150 4.42 17.48 9.07
CA VAL A 150 4.87 18.73 8.43
C VAL A 150 3.71 19.72 8.35
N MET A 151 2.56 19.27 7.86
CA MET A 151 1.34 20.10 7.76
C MET A 151 0.93 20.67 9.13
N ALA A 152 0.97 19.84 10.19
CA ALA A 152 0.66 20.27 11.55
C ALA A 152 1.70 21.27 12.12
N ALA A 153 2.95 21.20 11.67
CA ALA A 153 4.02 22.12 12.09
C ALA A 153 4.02 23.44 11.31
N THR A 154 3.43 23.47 10.11
CA THR A 154 3.33 24.65 9.24
C THR A 154 1.86 25.04 8.97
N PRO A 155 1.07 25.38 10.00
CA PRO A 155 -0.36 25.64 9.86
C PRO A 155 -0.69 26.93 9.08
N TRP A 156 0.30 27.77 8.79
CA TRP A 156 0.17 28.97 7.95
C TRP A 156 0.25 28.66 6.45
N ASP A 157 0.71 27.47 6.09
CA ASP A 157 0.86 27.03 4.68
C ASP A 157 -0.28 26.09 4.24
N HIS A 158 -1.15 25.67 5.17
CA HIS A 158 -2.22 24.70 4.93
C HIS A 158 -3.53 25.13 5.60
N ASP A 159 -4.64 25.04 4.86
CA ASP A 159 -5.96 25.27 5.43
C ASP A 159 -6.37 24.09 6.34
N GLU A 160 -7.18 24.35 7.38
CA GLU A 160 -7.66 23.29 8.29
C GLU A 160 -8.38 22.15 7.54
N ASP A 161 -9.12 22.50 6.49
CA ASP A 161 -9.82 21.55 5.62
C ASP A 161 -8.85 20.61 4.88
N GLU A 162 -7.68 21.12 4.44
CA GLU A 162 -6.64 20.31 3.79
C GLU A 162 -6.04 19.30 4.76
N ILE A 163 -5.81 19.72 6.01
CA ILE A 163 -5.28 18.85 7.07
C ILE A 163 -6.29 17.74 7.39
N VAL A 164 -7.58 18.07 7.50
CA VAL A 164 -8.64 17.09 7.78
C VAL A 164 -8.83 16.11 6.61
N GLU A 165 -8.78 16.61 5.37
CA GLU A 165 -8.79 15.76 4.18
C GLU A 165 -7.61 14.78 4.18
N PHE A 166 -6.42 15.26 4.52
CA PHE A 166 -5.24 14.42 4.62
C PHE A 166 -5.37 13.35 5.73
N GLN A 167 -5.88 13.72 6.90
CA GLN A 167 -6.16 12.79 8.00
C GLN A 167 -7.16 11.69 7.57
N TYR A 168 -8.19 12.06 6.81
CA TYR A 168 -9.16 11.11 6.26
C TYR A 168 -8.50 10.13 5.29
N HIS A 169 -7.64 10.61 4.39
CA HIS A 169 -6.91 9.75 3.46
C HIS A 169 -5.93 8.80 4.17
N LEU A 170 -5.25 9.27 5.22
CA LEU A 170 -4.41 8.43 6.06
C LEU A 170 -5.24 7.34 6.77
N ALA A 171 -6.39 7.70 7.34
CA ALA A 171 -7.29 6.73 7.98
C ALA A 171 -7.76 5.65 7.00
N ASN A 172 -8.18 6.06 5.80
CA ASN A 172 -8.59 5.12 4.75
C ASN A 172 -7.46 4.19 4.30
N HIS A 173 -6.24 4.70 4.20
CA HIS A 173 -5.07 3.87 3.91
C HIS A 173 -4.86 2.79 4.97
N ILE A 174 -4.94 3.18 6.26
CA ILE A 174 -4.80 2.26 7.38
C ILE A 174 -5.89 1.19 7.35
N TYR A 175 -7.16 1.58 7.13
CA TYR A 175 -8.27 0.64 7.02
C TYR A 175 -8.08 -0.33 5.85
N ALA A 176 -7.80 0.17 4.65
CA ALA A 176 -7.61 -0.65 3.47
C ALA A 176 -6.45 -1.65 3.63
N LYS A 177 -5.34 -1.22 4.22
CA LYS A 177 -4.20 -2.09 4.51
C LYS A 177 -4.48 -3.13 5.58
N TYR A 178 -5.20 -2.74 6.64
CA TYR A 178 -5.65 -3.68 7.65
C TYR A 178 -6.51 -4.78 7.01
N ASP A 179 -7.53 -4.42 6.23
CA ASP A 179 -8.47 -5.38 5.65
C ASP A 179 -7.75 -6.31 4.66
N SER A 180 -6.89 -5.75 3.80
CA SER A 180 -6.07 -6.52 2.86
C SER A 180 -5.16 -7.53 3.56
N LEU A 181 -4.45 -7.12 4.62
CA LEU A 181 -3.59 -8.04 5.38
C LEU A 181 -4.39 -9.08 6.16
N HIS A 182 -5.54 -8.69 6.70
CA HIS A 182 -6.44 -9.60 7.41
C HIS A 182 -6.93 -10.72 6.48
N GLU A 183 -7.42 -10.37 5.28
CA GLU A 183 -7.84 -11.34 4.27
C GLU A 183 -6.70 -12.24 3.81
N GLU A 184 -5.52 -11.67 3.52
CA GLU A 184 -4.35 -12.45 3.11
C GLU A 184 -3.90 -13.45 4.19
N LEU A 185 -3.92 -13.06 5.46
CA LEU A 185 -3.52 -13.94 6.57
C LEU A 185 -4.57 -15.03 6.83
N HIS A 186 -5.86 -14.72 6.70
CA HIS A 186 -6.93 -15.71 6.82
C HIS A 186 -6.95 -16.71 5.67
N ASN A 187 -6.74 -16.26 4.43
CA ASN A 187 -6.72 -17.13 3.24
C ASN A 187 -5.48 -18.04 3.19
N ASN A 188 -4.37 -17.64 3.80
CA ASN A 188 -3.16 -18.48 3.89
C ASN A 188 -3.17 -19.44 5.11
N ALA A 189 -4.14 -19.30 6.03
CA ALA A 189 -4.30 -20.18 7.19
C ALA A 189 -5.21 -21.40 6.91
N ASN A 190 -5.98 -21.36 5.81
CA ASN A 190 -6.85 -22.44 5.32
C ASN A 190 -6.19 -23.18 4.15
#